data_AF-A0A9D3W500-F1
#
_entry.id   AF-A0A9D3W500-F1
#
_cell.length_a   1.000
_cell.length_b   1.000
_cell.length_c   1.000
_cell.angle_alpha   90.00
_cell.angle_beta   90.00
_cell.angle_gamma   90.00
#
_symmetry.space_group_name_H-M   'P 1'
#
loop_
_entity.id
_entity.type
_entity.pdbx_description
1 polymer ?
#
loop_
_entity_poly.entity_id
_entity_poly.type
_entity_poly.pdbx_seq_one_letter_code
_entity_poly.pdbx_strand_id
1 'polypeptide(L)'
;MIKNLPRGATVIDYAYMIHTDIGNKMVAAKVNGILVSPAHVLANAEAMECITYNFLREQAAPSAVEITMDRVNDFIAYSKEDSEMEDLSYNSRQNRPL
;
A
#
# COMPACT_ATOMS: atom_id res chain seq x y z
N MET A 1 21.42 14.92 8.50
CA MET A 1 21.08 16.36 8.38
C MET A 1 20.99 16.91 9.80
N ILE A 2 21.61 18.04 10.11
CA ILE A 2 21.51 18.68 11.43
C ILE A 2 20.37 19.71 11.36
N LYS A 3 19.50 19.74 12.38
CA LYS A 3 18.40 20.70 12.49
C LYS A 3 18.48 21.41 13.84
N ASN A 4 18.19 22.71 13.82
CA ASN A 4 18.09 23.49 15.04
C ASN A 4 16.66 23.45 15.54
N LEU A 5 16.46 22.94 16.75
CA LEU A 5 15.17 22.89 17.42
C LEU A 5 15.12 23.95 18.53
N PRO A 6 13.93 24.50 18.86
CA PRO A 6 13.77 25.29 20.07
C PRO A 6 14.03 24.43 21.31
N ARG A 7 14.45 25.09 22.40
CA ARG A 7 14.68 24.40 23.67
C ARG A 7 13.39 23.75 24.15
N GLY A 8 13.46 22.49 24.53
CA GLY A 8 12.31 21.72 24.99
C GLY A 8 11.53 21.01 23.88
N ALA A 9 11.99 21.08 22.63
CA ALA A 9 11.37 20.33 21.54
C ALA A 9 11.45 18.82 21.78
N THR A 10 10.36 18.15 21.44
CA THR A 10 10.21 16.71 21.56
C THR A 10 10.56 16.00 20.25
N VAL A 11 10.69 14.67 20.31
CA VAL A 11 10.88 13.87 19.09
C VAL A 11 9.69 13.99 18.11
N ILE A 12 8.46 14.22 18.60
CA ILE A 12 7.30 14.47 17.73
C ILE A 12 7.40 15.83 17.03
N ASP A 13 7.87 16.88 17.72
CA ASP A 13 8.08 18.19 17.11
C ASP A 13 9.11 18.13 15.98
N TYR A 14 10.19 17.36 16.17
CA TYR A 14 11.18 17.14 15.12
C TYR A 14 10.58 16.41 13.91
N ALA A 15 9.73 15.39 14.13
CA ALA A 15 9.08 14.67 13.04
C ALA A 15 8.22 15.61 12.17
N TYR A 16 7.43 16.49 12.80
CA TYR A 16 6.64 17.51 12.09
C TYR A 16 7.50 18.56 11.40
N MET A 17 8.67 18.90 11.96
CA MET A 17 9.62 19.81 11.32
C MET A 17 10.27 19.21 10.06
N ILE A 18 10.45 17.88 10.00
CA ILE A 18 10.90 17.23 8.75
C ILE A 18 9.78 17.24 7.73
N HIS A 19 8.61 16.69 8.07
CA HIS A 19 7.46 16.63 7.17
C HIS A 19 6.18 16.30 7.93
N THR A 20 5.07 16.91 7.55
CA THR A 20 3.75 16.65 8.16
C THR A 20 3.36 15.17 8.08
N ASP A 21 3.55 14.51 6.94
CA ASP A 21 3.25 13.08 6.81
C ASP A 21 4.12 12.18 7.70
N ILE A 22 5.36 12.59 8.01
CA ILE A 22 6.23 11.82 8.90
C ILE A 22 5.69 11.95 10.34
N GLY A 23 5.39 13.18 10.78
CA GLY A 23 4.75 13.42 12.08
C GLY A 23 3.43 12.67 12.24
N ASN A 24 2.57 12.68 11.20
CA ASN A 24 1.28 11.98 11.20
C ASN A 24 1.40 10.45 11.25
N LYS A 25 2.46 9.88 10.66
CA LYS A 25 2.67 8.43 10.58
C LYS A 25 3.61 7.88 11.65
N MET A 26 4.21 8.75 12.45
CA MET A 26 5.13 8.39 13.52
C MET A 26 4.40 7.57 14.59
N VAL A 27 4.98 6.43 14.95
CA VAL A 27 4.46 5.56 16.01
C VAL A 27 5.42 5.46 17.20
N ALA A 28 6.72 5.63 16.97
CA ALA A 28 7.74 5.61 17.99
C ALA A 28 8.99 6.38 17.53
N ALA A 29 9.90 6.64 18.47
CA ALA A 29 11.24 7.10 18.17
C ALA A 29 12.28 6.22 18.85
N LYS A 30 13.48 6.19 18.29
CA LYS A 30 14.68 5.79 19.02
C LYS A 30 15.58 7.00 19.20
N VAL A 31 16.15 7.16 20.38
CA VAL A 31 17.16 8.17 20.68
C VAL A 31 18.41 7.42 21.14
N ASN A 32 19.53 7.65 20.45
CA ASN A 32 20.79 6.95 20.65
C ASN A 32 20.63 5.41 20.69
N GLY A 33 19.75 4.89 19.82
CA GLY A 33 19.44 3.46 19.71
C GLY A 33 18.40 2.92 20.71
N ILE A 34 17.96 3.72 21.70
CA ILE A 34 16.99 3.30 22.72
C ILE A 34 15.59 3.79 22.35
N LEU A 35 14.59 2.92 22.48
CA LEU A 35 13.20 3.27 22.18
C LEU A 35 12.64 4.23 23.24
N VAL A 36 12.08 5.35 22.79
CA VAL A 36 11.55 6.41 23.65
C VAL A 36 10.11 6.77 23.27
N SER A 37 9.41 7.39 24.21
CA SER A 37 8.08 7.97 23.96
C SER A 37 8.17 9.15 22.97
N PRO A 38 7.14 9.38 22.13
CA PRO A 38 7.05 10.58 21.29
C PRO A 38 7.16 11.92 22.03
N ALA A 39 6.89 11.94 23.34
CA ALA A 39 7.01 13.13 24.18
C ALA A 39 8.43 13.34 24.75
N HIS A 40 9.40 12.48 24.40
CA HIS A 40 10.78 12.64 24.85
C HIS A 40 11.37 13.95 24.32
N VAL A 41 11.86 14.80 25.23
CA VAL A 41 12.51 16.06 24.92
C VAL A 41 13.93 15.79 24.46
N LEU A 42 14.28 16.29 23.27
CA LEU A 42 15.61 16.11 22.69
C LEU A 42 16.63 17.00 23.41
N ALA A 43 17.75 16.39 23.79
CA ALA A 43 18.96 17.07 24.24
C ALA A 43 19.89 17.41 23.07
N ASN A 44 20.87 18.27 23.34
CA ASN A 44 21.84 18.67 22.33
C ASN A 44 22.66 17.47 21.84
N ALA A 45 22.84 17.40 20.53
CA ALA A 45 23.65 16.39 19.84
C ALA A 45 23.17 14.94 20.00
N GLU A 46 21.88 14.72 20.30
CA GLU A 46 21.30 13.39 20.28
C GLU A 46 20.99 12.91 18.86
N ALA A 47 21.29 11.64 18.58
CA ALA A 47 20.91 10.99 17.34
C ALA A 47 19.53 10.37 17.52
N MET A 48 18.61 10.70 16.62
CA MET A 48 17.23 10.29 16.72
C MET A 48 16.75 9.63 15.42
N GLU A 49 15.98 8.56 15.57
CA GLU A 49 15.37 7.79 14.47
C GLU A 49 13.86 7.80 14.63
N CYS A 50 13.15 8.23 13.58
CA CYS A 50 11.69 8.20 13.53
C CYS A 50 11.21 6.85 13.01
N ILE A 51 10.31 6.20 13.74
CA ILE A 51 9.67 4.96 13.32
C ILE A 51 8.26 5.30 12.84
N THR A 52 7.98 5.08 11.56
CA THR A 52 6.66 5.32 10.95
C THR A 52 6.00 4.01 10.54
N TYR A 53 4.68 3.93 10.63
CA TYR A 53 3.92 2.77 10.15
C TYR A 53 3.15 3.15 8.87
N ASN A 54 3.36 2.41 7.78
CA ASN A 54 2.84 2.76 6.45
C ASN A 54 1.77 1.76 5.95
N PHE A 55 1.05 1.12 6.86
CA PHE A 55 0.31 -0.11 6.56
C PHE A 55 -1.00 0.08 5.77
N LEU A 56 -1.71 1.20 5.96
CA LEU A 56 -3.11 1.30 5.51
C LEU A 56 -3.34 2.08 4.23
N ARG A 57 -2.42 2.94 3.78
CA ARG A 57 -2.65 3.74 2.56
C ARG A 57 -2.13 3.07 1.29
N GLU A 58 -1.03 2.33 1.40
CA GLU A 58 -0.39 1.69 0.25
C GLU A 58 -0.98 0.31 -0.06
N GLN A 59 -1.49 -0.42 0.94
CA GLN A 59 -2.04 -1.78 0.74
C GLN A 59 -3.57 -1.80 0.54
N ALA A 60 -4.30 -0.81 1.05
CA ALA A 60 -5.76 -0.81 0.96
C ALA A 60 -6.29 -0.55 -0.45
N ALA A 61 -5.62 0.33 -1.22
CA ALA A 61 -6.06 0.64 -2.59
C ALA A 61 -5.81 -0.53 -3.57
N PRO A 62 -4.62 -1.19 -3.60
CA PRO A 62 -4.40 -2.38 -4.43
C PRO A 62 -5.29 -3.56 -4.03
N SER A 63 -5.49 -3.79 -2.72
CA SER A 63 -6.32 -4.88 -2.20
C SER A 63 -7.77 -4.80 -2.71
N ALA A 64 -8.38 -3.61 -2.68
CA ALA A 64 -9.76 -3.45 -3.16
C ALA A 64 -9.87 -3.70 -4.68
N VAL A 65 -8.84 -3.31 -5.44
CA VAL A 65 -8.77 -3.52 -6.88
C VAL A 65 -8.58 -5.00 -7.21
N GLU A 66 -7.65 -5.69 -6.54
CA GLU A 66 -7.42 -7.13 -6.70
C GLU A 66 -8.68 -7.95 -6.38
N ILE A 67 -9.35 -7.66 -5.26
CA ILE A 67 -10.59 -8.36 -4.86
C ILE A 67 -11.69 -8.19 -5.92
N THR A 68 -11.78 -7.02 -6.54
CA THR A 68 -12.79 -6.75 -7.59
C THR A 68 -12.41 -7.46 -8.89
N MET A 69 -11.13 -7.46 -9.25
CA MET A 69 -10.63 -8.12 -10.46
C MET A 69 -10.76 -9.64 -10.39
N ASP A 70 -10.54 -10.25 -9.22
CA ASP A 70 -10.74 -11.70 -9.03
C ASP A 70 -12.20 -12.09 -9.35
N ARG A 71 -13.18 -11.33 -8.82
CA ARG A 71 -14.60 -11.58 -9.09
C ARG A 71 -14.98 -11.39 -10.56
N VAL A 72 -14.38 -10.41 -11.24
CA VAL A 72 -14.62 -10.17 -12.67
C VAL A 72 -13.98 -11.26 -13.52
N ASN A 73 -12.77 -11.70 -13.19
CA ASN A 73 -12.09 -12.76 -13.92
C ASN A 73 -12.80 -14.10 -13.77
N ASP A 74 -13.29 -14.42 -12.57
CA ASP A 74 -14.11 -15.62 -12.35
C ASP A 74 -15.37 -15.57 -13.23
N PHE A 75 -16.08 -14.44 -13.25
CA PHE A 75 -17.25 -14.26 -14.10
C PHE A 75 -16.93 -14.43 -15.60
N ILE A 76 -15.81 -13.86 -16.06
CA ILE A 76 -15.36 -13.98 -17.44
C ILE A 76 -14.97 -15.42 -17.77
N ALA A 77 -14.30 -16.14 -16.87
CA ALA A 77 -13.90 -17.53 -17.06
C ALA A 77 -15.13 -18.43 -17.24
N TYR A 78 -16.15 -18.29 -16.38
CA TYR A 78 -17.41 -19.01 -16.52
C TYR A 78 -18.14 -18.68 -17.83
N SER A 79 -18.11 -17.42 -18.28
CA SER A 79 -18.77 -17.01 -19.53
C SER A 79 -18.06 -17.49 -20.80
N LYS A 80 -16.76 -17.77 -20.73
CA LYS A 80 -15.97 -18.25 -21.88
C LYS A 80 -16.17 -19.75 -22.12
N GLU A 81 -16.34 -20.54 -21.06
CA GLU A 81 -16.56 -21.99 -21.17
C GLU A 81 -17.92 -22.34 -21.84
N ASP A 82 -18.96 -21.53 -21.65
CA ASP A 82 -20.27 -21.72 -22.32
C ASP A 82 -20.25 -21.33 -23.81
N SER A 83 -19.19 -20.67 -24.30
CA SER A 83 -19.09 -20.21 -25.69
C SER A 83 -18.32 -21.13 -26.64
N GLU A 84 -17.66 -22.18 -26.12
CA GLU A 84 -16.91 -23.15 -26.95
C GLU A 84 -17.75 -24.34 -27.46
N MET A 85 -19.07 -24.35 -27.24
CA MET A 85 -19.95 -25.47 -27.65
C MET A 85 -20.80 -25.23 -28.92
N GLU A 86 -20.55 -24.16 -29.71
CA GLU A 86 -21.35 -23.88 -30.92
C GLU A 86 -20.54 -23.49 -32.17
N ASP A 87 -19.49 -24.24 -32.55
CA ASP A 87 -19.04 -24.17 -33.97
C ASP A 87 -18.40 -25.47 -34.50
N LEU A 88 -19.20 -26.54 -34.69
CA LEU A 88 -18.77 -27.68 -35.53
C LEU A 88 -19.89 -28.36 -36.35
N SER A 89 -21.09 -27.78 -36.50
CA SER A 89 -22.20 -28.47 -37.21
C SER A 89 -22.64 -27.89 -38.56
N TYR A 90 -22.15 -26.72 -38.99
CA TYR A 90 -22.76 -26.01 -40.14
C TYR A 90 -21.99 -26.01 -41.47
N ASN A 91 -21.11 -26.99 -41.76
CA ASN A 91 -20.41 -26.98 -43.07
C ASN A 91 -20.18 -28.33 -43.79
N SER A 92 -20.87 -29.42 -43.43
CA SER A 92 -20.63 -30.73 -44.09
C SER A 92 -21.77 -31.31 -44.93
N ARG A 93 -22.87 -30.58 -45.20
CA ARG A 93 -24.03 -31.14 -45.94
C ARG A 93 -24.50 -30.38 -47.19
N GLN A 94 -23.67 -29.51 -47.76
CA GLN A 94 -24.04 -28.82 -49.01
C GLN A 94 -22.96 -28.97 -50.08
N ASN A 95 -22.48 -30.19 -50.36
CA ASN A 95 -21.85 -30.46 -51.66
C ASN A 95 -21.91 -31.94 -52.09
N ARG A 96 -22.64 -32.16 -53.21
CA ARG A 96 -22.75 -33.29 -54.16
C ARG A 96 -24.00 -34.20 -54.03
N PRO A 97 -24.61 -34.70 -55.13
CA PRO A 97 -24.58 -34.28 -56.56
C PRO A 97 -25.97 -34.26 -57.27
N LEU A 98 -26.04 -33.75 -58.50
CA LEU A 98 -26.74 -34.36 -59.65
C LEU A 98 -25.84 -34.21 -60.89
#